data_AF-A0A1K9YPZ7-F1
#
_entry.id   AF-A0A1K9YPZ7-F1
#
_cell.length_a   1.000
_cell.length_b   1.000
_cell.length_c   1.000
_cell.angle_alpha   90.00
_cell.angle_beta   90.00
_cell.angle_gamma   90.00
#
_symmetry.space_group_name_H-M   'P 1'
#
loop_
_entity.id
_entity.type
_entity.pdbx_description
1 polymer ?
#
loop_
_entity_poly.entity_id
_entity_poly.type
_entity_poly.pdbx_seq_one_letter_code
_entity_poly.pdbx_strand_id
1 'polypeptide(L)'
;MATAAVFLDRDGVINKDKGYVSQIDDFEFIEGSIEAMQLLKTHGYLLVVITNQSGIARGYYTEDEFMTLTEWMDWSLADRGVDLDGIYYCPHHPEKGLGDFKQDCLCRKPNTGMLDSAVKELDIDLSQSFLVGDKLSDIQAGQKLQLKANYLVSTGKVLCEKGSEAADAVFTDLLSAAKSIVNDLICTV
;
A
#
# COMPACT_ATOMS: atom_id res chain seq x y z
N MET A 1 11.96 -9.63 18.34
CA MET A 1 12.86 -8.95 17.40
C MET A 1 11.95 -8.28 16.39
N ALA A 2 12.24 -7.04 16.02
CA ALA A 2 11.43 -6.31 15.05
C ALA A 2 11.37 -7.10 13.73
N THR A 3 10.22 -7.07 13.06
CA THR A 3 9.94 -7.89 11.86
C THR A 3 9.90 -7.01 10.62
N ALA A 4 10.47 -7.48 9.51
CA ALA A 4 10.42 -6.76 8.24
C ALA A 4 8.98 -6.72 7.69
N ALA A 5 8.59 -5.61 7.08
CA ALA A 5 7.27 -5.44 6.46
C ALA A 5 7.37 -5.08 4.98
N VAL A 6 6.34 -5.42 4.23
CA VAL A 6 6.07 -4.85 2.91
C VAL A 6 4.83 -3.99 3.00
N PHE A 7 5.04 -2.68 2.85
CA PHE A 7 3.98 -1.69 2.78
C PHE A 7 3.39 -1.65 1.37
N LEU A 8 2.08 -1.79 1.25
CA LEU A 8 1.38 -1.88 -0.03
C LEU A 8 0.38 -0.74 -0.18
N ASP A 9 0.42 -0.01 -1.31
CA ASP A 9 -0.76 0.76 -1.71
C ASP A 9 -1.89 -0.20 -2.11
N ARG A 10 -3.13 0.30 -2.17
CA ARG A 10 -4.31 -0.51 -2.50
C ARG A 10 -4.64 -0.42 -3.99
N ASP A 11 -5.12 0.75 -4.40
CA ASP A 11 -5.58 1.01 -5.76
C ASP A 11 -4.42 1.19 -6.73
N GLY A 12 -4.30 0.28 -7.70
CA GLY A 12 -3.21 0.21 -8.67
C GLY A 12 -2.12 -0.79 -8.30
N VAL A 13 -2.19 -1.40 -7.11
CA VAL A 13 -1.19 -2.38 -6.62
C VAL A 13 -1.86 -3.71 -6.25
N ILE A 14 -2.83 -3.70 -5.34
CA ILE A 14 -3.62 -4.88 -4.95
C ILE A 14 -4.83 -5.02 -5.88
N ASN A 15 -5.59 -3.94 -6.07
CA ASN A 15 -6.76 -3.91 -6.97
C ASN A 15 -6.55 -2.98 -8.14
N LYS A 16 -7.30 -3.19 -9.21
CA LYS A 16 -7.34 -2.26 -10.35
C LYS A 16 -7.88 -0.91 -9.91
N ASP A 17 -7.16 0.18 -10.21
CA ASP A 17 -7.63 1.55 -9.98
C ASP A 17 -8.67 1.94 -11.05
N LYS A 18 -9.95 1.65 -10.76
CA LYS A 18 -11.09 2.09 -11.59
C LYS A 18 -11.59 3.50 -11.25
N GLY A 19 -10.89 4.19 -10.34
CA GLY A 19 -11.27 5.49 -9.79
C GLY A 19 -12.32 5.36 -8.69
N TYR A 20 -11.92 5.67 -7.45
CA TYR A 20 -12.82 5.74 -6.28
C TYR A 20 -13.58 4.42 -5.98
N VAL A 21 -12.88 3.29 -6.09
CA VAL A 21 -13.41 1.96 -5.78
C VAL A 21 -13.85 1.90 -4.31
N SER A 22 -15.16 1.73 -4.11
CA SER A 22 -15.84 1.74 -2.81
C SER A 22 -16.91 0.64 -2.66
N GLN A 23 -17.16 -0.13 -3.73
CA GLN A 23 -18.12 -1.23 -3.75
C GLN A 23 -17.40 -2.54 -4.07
N ILE A 24 -17.87 -3.64 -3.48
CA ILE A 24 -17.29 -4.98 -3.66
C ILE A 24 -17.29 -5.40 -5.14
N ASP A 25 -18.40 -5.15 -5.84
CA ASP A 25 -18.57 -5.53 -7.24
C ASP A 25 -17.59 -4.81 -8.19
N ASP A 26 -17.07 -3.65 -7.78
CA ASP A 26 -16.07 -2.90 -8.54
C ASP A 26 -14.63 -3.31 -8.18
N PHE A 27 -14.46 -3.98 -7.03
CA PHE A 27 -13.15 -4.40 -6.54
C PHE A 27 -12.65 -5.62 -7.30
N GLU A 28 -11.60 -5.41 -8.08
CA GLU A 28 -10.99 -6.45 -8.89
C GLU A 28 -9.51 -6.56 -8.55
N PHE A 29 -9.11 -7.69 -7.98
CA PHE A 29 -7.70 -7.99 -7.72
C PHE A 29 -6.91 -7.95 -9.02
N ILE A 30 -5.73 -7.33 -8.96
CA ILE A 30 -4.75 -7.40 -10.05
C ILE A 30 -4.23 -8.84 -10.14
N GLU A 31 -4.03 -9.33 -11.37
CA GLU A 31 -3.49 -10.66 -11.61
C GLU A 31 -2.15 -10.83 -10.88
N GLY A 32 -1.99 -11.95 -10.16
CA GLY A 32 -0.78 -12.23 -9.38
C GLY A 32 -0.66 -11.47 -8.05
N SER A 33 -1.51 -10.49 -7.73
CA SER A 33 -1.42 -9.72 -6.48
C SER A 33 -1.55 -10.59 -5.22
N ILE A 34 -2.49 -11.53 -5.22
CA ILE A 34 -2.70 -12.48 -4.11
C ILE A 34 -1.50 -13.44 -4.00
N GLU A 35 -1.02 -13.99 -5.12
CA GLU A 35 0.17 -14.86 -5.16
C GLU A 35 1.40 -14.13 -4.60
N ALA A 36 1.56 -12.85 -4.95
CA ALA A 36 2.64 -12.02 -4.46
C ALA A 36 2.58 -11.85 -2.93
N MET A 37 1.40 -11.59 -2.38
CA MET A 37 1.20 -11.46 -0.94
C MET A 37 1.44 -12.78 -0.20
N GLN A 38 0.97 -13.91 -0.75
CA GLN A 38 1.30 -15.24 -0.20
C GLN A 38 2.82 -15.48 -0.19
N LEU A 39 3.50 -15.16 -1.29
CA LEU A 39 4.95 -15.29 -1.40
C LEU A 39 5.66 -14.47 -0.32
N LEU A 40 5.26 -13.23 -0.09
CA LEU A 40 5.84 -12.38 0.96
C LEU A 40 5.57 -12.92 2.37
N LYS A 41 4.34 -13.34 2.69
CA LYS A 41 4.01 -13.95 4.00
C LYS A 41 4.82 -15.21 4.26
N THR A 42 4.96 -16.09 3.27
CA THR A 42 5.76 -17.33 3.40
C THR A 42 7.25 -17.07 3.66
N HIS A 43 7.75 -15.88 3.31
CA HIS A 43 9.11 -15.43 3.60
C HIS A 43 9.21 -14.61 4.90
N GLY A 44 8.15 -14.55 5.70
CA GLY A 44 8.15 -13.94 7.03
C GLY A 44 7.97 -12.43 7.06
N TYR A 45 7.56 -11.81 5.95
CA TYR A 45 7.22 -10.39 5.95
C TYR A 45 5.85 -10.15 6.57
N LEU A 46 5.74 -9.06 7.32
CA LEU A 46 4.45 -8.45 7.62
C LEU A 46 3.89 -7.78 6.35
N LEU A 47 2.60 -7.89 6.11
CA LEU A 47 1.91 -7.19 5.04
C LEU A 47 1.05 -6.07 5.62
N VAL A 48 1.36 -4.84 5.21
CA VAL A 48 0.69 -3.65 5.73
C VAL A 48 0.14 -2.82 4.58
N VAL A 49 -1.17 -2.67 4.52
CA VAL A 49 -1.81 -1.79 3.54
C VAL A 49 -1.74 -0.34 4.04
N ILE A 50 -1.30 0.58 3.18
CA ILE A 50 -1.20 2.02 3.45
C ILE A 50 -1.83 2.83 2.31
N THR A 51 -3.09 3.23 2.45
CA THR A 51 -3.87 3.74 1.31
C THR A 51 -4.44 5.15 1.48
N ASN A 52 -4.30 5.99 0.45
CA ASN A 52 -4.91 7.33 0.41
C ASN A 52 -6.35 7.23 -0.13
N GLN A 53 -7.36 7.40 0.72
CA GLN A 53 -8.79 7.24 0.39
C GLN A 53 -9.52 8.59 0.35
N SER A 54 -9.00 9.53 -0.45
CA SER A 54 -9.58 10.88 -0.55
C SER A 54 -10.96 10.96 -1.20
N GLY A 55 -11.50 9.85 -1.70
CA GLY A 55 -12.89 9.81 -2.14
C GLY A 55 -13.87 10.09 -0.99
N ILE A 56 -13.49 9.72 0.25
CA ILE A 56 -14.21 10.04 1.48
C ILE A 56 -14.29 11.55 1.67
N ALA A 57 -13.14 12.24 1.71
CA ALA A 57 -13.12 13.70 1.82
C ALA A 57 -13.89 14.41 0.71
N ARG A 58 -13.94 13.83 -0.50
CA ARG A 58 -14.62 14.43 -1.65
C ARG A 58 -16.12 14.13 -1.70
N GLY A 59 -16.63 13.28 -0.80
CA GLY A 59 -18.03 12.87 -0.76
C GLY A 59 -18.43 11.93 -1.91
N TYR A 60 -17.47 11.19 -2.48
CA TYR A 60 -17.78 10.18 -3.50
C TYR A 60 -18.31 8.87 -2.92
N TYR A 61 -17.89 8.57 -1.68
CA TYR A 61 -18.39 7.49 -0.85
C TYR A 61 -18.13 7.86 0.62
N THR A 62 -18.83 7.19 1.52
CA THR A 62 -18.74 7.35 2.97
C THR A 62 -17.58 6.54 3.54
N GLU A 63 -17.17 6.89 4.76
CA GLU A 63 -16.20 6.09 5.50
C GLU A 63 -16.75 4.68 5.80
N ASP A 64 -18.03 4.55 6.11
CA ASP A 64 -18.69 3.25 6.35
C ASP A 64 -18.65 2.34 5.11
N GLU A 65 -18.84 2.88 3.90
CA GLU A 65 -18.69 2.12 2.65
C GLU A 65 -17.24 1.64 2.45
N PHE A 66 -16.27 2.51 2.76
CA PHE A 66 -14.86 2.12 2.74
C PHE A 66 -14.55 1.02 3.77
N MET A 67 -15.08 1.13 4.98
CA MET A 67 -14.87 0.13 6.03
C MET A 67 -15.50 -1.22 5.65
N THR A 68 -16.71 -1.20 5.08
CA THR A 68 -17.40 -2.40 4.58
C THR A 68 -16.59 -3.09 3.49
N LEU A 69 -16.10 -2.34 2.50
CA LEU A 69 -15.25 -2.87 1.44
C LEU A 69 -13.93 -3.41 2.00
N THR A 70 -13.36 -2.73 2.98
CA THR A 70 -12.08 -3.09 3.60
C THR A 70 -12.20 -4.38 4.40
N GLU A 71 -13.26 -4.55 5.19
CA GLU A 71 -13.56 -5.79 5.91
C GLU A 71 -13.76 -6.95 4.93
N TRP A 72 -14.51 -6.74 3.85
CA TRP A 72 -14.66 -7.75 2.80
C TRP A 72 -13.30 -8.11 2.15
N MET A 73 -12.46 -7.12 1.85
CA MET A 73 -11.14 -7.33 1.26
C MET A 73 -10.26 -8.18 2.18
N ASP A 74 -10.24 -7.86 3.47
CA ASP A 74 -9.49 -8.59 4.49
C ASP A 74 -9.94 -10.06 4.59
N TRP A 75 -11.25 -10.30 4.72
CA TRP A 75 -11.82 -11.66 4.70
C TRP A 75 -11.50 -12.41 3.40
N SER A 76 -11.61 -11.73 2.26
CA SER A 76 -11.32 -12.30 0.95
C SER A 76 -9.85 -12.71 0.83
N LEU A 77 -8.92 -11.94 1.39
CA LEU A 77 -7.50 -12.27 1.42
C LEU A 77 -7.22 -13.42 2.39
N ALA A 78 -7.80 -13.39 3.59
CA ALA A 78 -7.64 -14.43 4.61
C ALA A 78 -8.12 -15.81 4.11
N ASP A 79 -9.28 -15.87 3.45
CA ASP A 79 -9.81 -17.10 2.81
C ASP A 79 -8.86 -17.67 1.76
N ARG A 80 -8.03 -16.81 1.16
CA ARG A 80 -7.01 -17.17 0.16
C ARG A 80 -5.62 -17.30 0.78
N GLY A 81 -5.50 -17.41 2.09
CA GLY A 81 -4.22 -17.64 2.79
C GLY A 81 -3.32 -16.41 2.90
N VAL A 82 -3.89 -15.20 2.81
CA VAL A 82 -3.19 -13.94 3.04
C VAL A 82 -3.80 -13.25 4.24
N ASP A 83 -3.12 -13.33 5.39
CA ASP A 83 -3.49 -12.61 6.61
C ASP A 83 -2.76 -11.26 6.64
N LEU A 84 -3.48 -10.15 6.56
CA LEU A 84 -2.89 -8.81 6.59
C LEU A 84 -2.56 -8.43 8.04
N ASP A 85 -1.36 -7.92 8.27
CA ASP A 85 -0.91 -7.54 9.61
C ASP A 85 -1.38 -6.13 10.01
N GLY A 86 -1.81 -5.32 9.02
CA GLY A 86 -2.48 -4.05 9.30
C GLY A 86 -2.99 -3.35 8.05
N ILE A 87 -4.07 -2.58 8.22
CA ILE A 87 -4.67 -1.76 7.17
C ILE A 87 -4.81 -0.34 7.70
N TYR A 88 -4.04 0.57 7.10
CA TYR A 88 -4.01 1.98 7.46
C TYR A 88 -4.47 2.81 6.26
N TYR A 89 -5.34 3.78 6.51
CA TYR A 89 -5.88 4.63 5.46
C TYR A 89 -5.92 6.10 5.87
N CYS A 90 -5.89 6.98 4.87
CA CYS A 90 -6.09 8.40 5.05
C CYS A 90 -7.36 8.86 4.31
N PRO A 91 -8.43 9.26 5.01
CA PRO A 91 -9.66 9.77 4.37
C PRO A 91 -9.54 11.23 3.91
N HIS A 92 -8.52 11.97 4.38
CA HIS A 92 -8.41 13.43 4.27
C HIS A 92 -7.97 13.96 2.89
N HIS A 93 -8.35 15.22 2.62
CA HIS A 93 -7.81 16.00 1.52
C HIS A 93 -7.80 17.50 1.83
N PRO A 94 -6.66 18.22 1.72
CA PRO A 94 -6.54 19.61 2.18
C PRO A 94 -7.38 20.61 1.38
N GLU A 95 -7.40 20.48 0.04
CA GLU A 95 -8.06 21.48 -0.81
C GLU A 95 -9.48 21.08 -1.24
N LYS A 96 -9.63 19.84 -1.72
CA LYS A 96 -10.86 19.30 -2.33
C LYS A 96 -11.75 18.54 -1.35
N GLY A 97 -11.37 18.47 -0.08
CA GLY A 97 -12.19 17.85 0.95
C GLY A 97 -13.43 18.69 1.29
N LEU A 98 -14.38 18.04 1.94
CA LEU A 98 -15.60 18.62 2.50
C LEU A 98 -15.69 18.27 4.00
N GLY A 99 -16.36 19.13 4.77
CA GLY A 99 -16.58 18.91 6.20
C GLY A 99 -15.29 18.65 6.98
N ASP A 100 -15.38 17.71 7.93
CA ASP A 100 -14.27 17.35 8.85
C ASP A 100 -13.08 16.71 8.13
N PHE A 101 -13.28 16.15 6.93
CA PHE A 101 -12.21 15.54 6.15
C PHE A 101 -11.41 16.55 5.30
N LYS A 102 -11.83 17.83 5.26
CA LYS A 102 -11.09 18.92 4.61
C LYS A 102 -10.01 19.48 5.52
N GLN A 103 -8.89 18.77 5.58
CA GLN A 103 -7.76 19.19 6.40
C GLN A 103 -6.43 18.76 5.79
N ASP A 104 -5.38 19.50 6.13
CA ASP A 104 -4.03 18.97 6.04
C ASP A 104 -3.81 17.97 7.18
N CYS A 105 -3.06 16.90 6.94
CA CYS A 105 -2.90 15.82 7.89
C CYS A 105 -1.55 15.13 7.76
N LEU A 106 -1.13 14.46 8.83
CA LEU A 106 0.12 13.72 8.86
C LEU A 106 0.02 12.35 8.18
N CYS A 107 -1.19 11.82 7.97
CA CYS A 107 -1.38 10.48 7.42
C CYS A 107 -1.40 10.43 5.88
N ARG A 108 -1.77 11.51 5.18
CA ARG A 108 -1.87 11.52 3.72
C ARG A 108 -0.48 11.42 3.07
N LYS A 109 -0.21 10.36 2.30
CA LYS A 109 1.02 10.25 1.52
C LYS A 109 1.15 11.46 0.58
N PRO A 110 2.31 12.16 0.53
CA PRO A 110 3.64 11.68 0.91
C PRO A 110 4.06 11.88 2.38
N ASN A 111 3.15 12.24 3.29
CA ASN A 111 3.45 12.18 4.72
C ASN A 111 3.48 10.72 5.22
N THR A 112 4.13 10.50 6.36
CA THR A 112 4.49 9.16 6.86
C THR A 112 3.53 8.62 7.91
N GLY A 113 2.54 9.39 8.37
CA GLY A 113 1.77 9.06 9.58
C GLY A 113 1.09 7.69 9.58
N MET A 114 0.67 7.18 8.42
CA MET A 114 0.17 5.80 8.31
C MET A 114 1.28 4.77 8.57
N LEU A 115 2.45 4.96 7.95
CA LEU A 115 3.59 4.08 8.12
C LEU A 115 4.16 4.19 9.55
N ASP A 116 4.25 5.39 10.11
CA ASP A 116 4.69 5.64 11.49
C ASP A 116 3.82 4.88 12.50
N SER A 117 2.50 4.88 12.27
CA SER A 117 1.55 4.15 13.12
C SER A 117 1.79 2.64 13.02
N ALA A 118 1.89 2.11 11.79
CA ALA A 118 2.18 0.71 11.56
C ALA A 118 3.50 0.24 12.19
N VAL A 119 4.56 1.03 12.07
CA VAL A 119 5.88 0.72 12.63
C VAL A 119 5.82 0.60 14.14
N LYS A 120 5.10 1.53 14.79
CA LYS A 120 4.93 1.54 16.23
C LYS A 120 4.05 0.38 16.72
N GLU A 121 2.95 0.10 16.03
CA GLU A 121 1.96 -0.90 16.45
C GLU A 121 2.44 -2.34 16.22
N LEU A 122 3.22 -2.57 15.16
CA LEU A 122 3.64 -3.91 14.72
C LEU A 122 5.13 -4.22 14.98
N ASP A 123 5.88 -3.31 15.62
CA ASP A 123 7.33 -3.45 15.89
C ASP A 123 8.12 -3.77 14.61
N ILE A 124 7.99 -2.89 13.59
CA ILE A 124 8.54 -3.13 12.24
C ILE A 124 10.02 -2.71 12.13
N ASP A 125 10.85 -3.56 11.52
CA ASP A 125 12.22 -3.21 11.14
C ASP A 125 12.25 -2.48 9.78
N LEU A 126 12.36 -1.15 9.83
CA LEU A 126 12.43 -0.29 8.64
C LEU A 126 13.60 -0.65 7.71
N SER A 127 14.74 -1.06 8.26
CA SER A 127 15.98 -1.32 7.48
C SER A 127 15.87 -2.55 6.58
N GLN A 128 14.89 -3.42 6.84
CA GLN A 128 14.57 -4.60 6.05
C GLN A 128 13.19 -4.52 5.39
N SER A 129 12.51 -3.38 5.51
CA SER A 129 11.15 -3.19 5.01
C SER A 129 11.13 -2.53 3.64
N PHE A 130 10.07 -2.79 2.89
CA PHE A 130 9.87 -2.33 1.52
C PHE A 130 8.55 -1.58 1.39
N LEU A 131 8.46 -0.71 0.40
CA LEU A 131 7.19 -0.13 -0.04
C LEU A 131 6.95 -0.47 -1.51
N VAL A 132 5.72 -0.84 -1.85
CA VAL A 132 5.26 -1.02 -3.25
C VAL A 132 4.04 -0.13 -3.50
N GLY A 133 4.18 0.82 -4.42
CA GLY A 133 3.15 1.79 -4.79
C GLY A 133 3.04 1.99 -6.30
N ASP A 134 2.12 2.84 -6.75
CA ASP A 134 1.97 3.22 -8.16
C ASP A 134 2.18 4.74 -8.40
N LYS A 135 2.42 5.52 -7.34
CA LYS A 135 2.58 6.97 -7.40
C LYS A 135 3.86 7.44 -6.72
N LEU A 136 4.37 8.58 -7.19
CA LEU A 136 5.49 9.30 -6.57
C LEU A 136 5.26 9.56 -5.08
N SER A 137 4.02 9.82 -4.66
CA SER A 137 3.70 10.07 -3.24
C SER A 137 4.01 8.88 -2.34
N ASP A 138 3.92 7.65 -2.86
CA ASP A 138 4.20 6.44 -2.08
C ASP A 138 5.70 6.32 -1.87
N ILE A 139 6.47 6.48 -2.95
CA ILE A 139 7.93 6.48 -2.93
C ILE A 139 8.47 7.54 -1.97
N GLN A 140 7.93 8.76 -2.04
CA GLN A 140 8.32 9.83 -1.13
C GLN A 140 8.02 9.51 0.34
N ALA A 141 6.92 8.82 0.64
CA ALA A 141 6.60 8.42 2.01
C ALA A 141 7.59 7.37 2.52
N GLY A 142 7.89 6.35 1.71
CA GLY A 142 8.84 5.31 2.09
C GLY A 142 10.29 5.81 2.21
N GLN A 143 10.73 6.73 1.33
CA GLN A 143 12.02 7.40 1.43
C GLN A 143 12.18 8.21 2.72
N LYS A 144 11.12 8.92 3.15
CA LYS A 144 11.14 9.68 4.42
C LYS A 144 11.36 8.77 5.64
N LEU A 145 10.91 7.51 5.56
CA LEU A 145 11.14 6.49 6.58
C LEU A 145 12.42 5.68 6.38
N GLN A 146 13.20 5.95 5.33
CA GLN A 146 14.44 5.25 5.05
C GLN A 146 14.25 3.73 4.98
N LEU A 147 13.16 3.30 4.34
CA LEU A 147 12.94 1.90 4.01
C LEU A 147 14.10 1.34 3.18
N LYS A 148 14.30 0.02 3.23
CA LYS A 148 15.34 -0.67 2.47
C LYS A 148 15.27 -0.36 0.97
N ALA A 149 14.06 -0.39 0.42
CA ALA A 149 13.78 0.03 -0.94
C ALA A 149 12.30 0.37 -1.16
N ASN A 150 12.04 1.20 -2.16
CA ASN A 150 10.74 1.72 -2.53
C ASN A 150 10.52 1.46 -4.02
N TYR A 151 9.53 0.65 -4.33
CA TYR A 151 9.26 0.14 -5.67
C TYR A 151 7.98 0.71 -6.25
N LEU A 152 8.02 0.99 -7.55
CA LEU A 152 6.83 1.30 -8.34
C LEU A 152 6.37 0.08 -9.13
N VAL A 153 5.06 -0.05 -9.29
CA VAL A 153 4.44 -1.00 -10.24
C VAL A 153 3.66 -0.27 -11.31
N SER A 154 3.65 -0.83 -12.53
CA SER A 154 2.97 -0.22 -13.69
C SER A 154 1.49 -0.60 -13.85
N THR A 155 0.90 -1.27 -12.86
CA THR A 155 -0.50 -1.73 -12.88
C THR A 155 -1.53 -0.64 -12.56
N GLY A 156 -1.09 0.48 -11.98
CA GLY A 156 -1.95 1.59 -11.56
C GLY A 156 -1.91 2.79 -12.51
N LYS A 157 -1.60 3.97 -11.96
CA LYS A 157 -1.43 5.19 -12.76
C LYS A 157 -0.25 5.05 -13.73
N VAL A 158 -0.32 5.83 -14.82
CA VAL A 158 0.84 6.02 -15.70
C VAL A 158 1.97 6.63 -14.88
N LEU A 159 3.09 5.92 -14.83
CA LEU A 159 4.28 6.34 -14.10
C LEU A 159 4.79 7.66 -14.68
N CYS A 160 4.94 8.65 -13.82
CA CYS A 160 5.58 9.90 -14.21
C CYS A 160 7.11 9.76 -14.11
N GLU A 161 7.84 10.51 -14.93
CA GLU A 161 9.31 10.51 -14.98
C GLU A 161 9.93 10.69 -13.58
N LYS A 162 9.44 11.68 -12.82
CA LYS A 162 9.88 11.93 -11.44
C LYS A 162 9.65 10.75 -10.50
N GLY A 163 8.58 9.99 -10.70
CA GLY A 163 8.28 8.79 -9.93
C GLY A 163 9.31 7.71 -10.21
N SER A 164 9.53 7.41 -11.49
CA SER A 164 10.50 6.40 -11.93
C SER A 164 11.94 6.74 -11.53
N GLU A 165 12.32 8.02 -11.55
CA GLU A 165 13.64 8.48 -11.10
C GLU A 165 13.83 8.39 -9.58
N ALA A 166 12.74 8.54 -8.82
CA ALA A 166 12.78 8.51 -7.35
C ALA A 166 12.72 7.08 -6.80
N ALA A 167 12.11 6.14 -7.51
CA ALA A 167 11.98 4.75 -7.06
C ALA A 167 13.31 4.00 -7.17
N ASP A 168 13.55 3.07 -6.25
CA ASP A 168 14.74 2.21 -6.29
C ASP A 168 14.66 1.19 -7.45
N ALA A 169 13.44 0.79 -7.83
CA ALA A 169 13.16 -0.03 -9.00
C ALA A 169 11.70 0.11 -9.47
N VAL A 170 11.46 -0.26 -10.72
CA VAL A 170 10.13 -0.30 -11.34
C VAL A 170 9.84 -1.72 -11.84
N PHE A 171 8.67 -2.23 -11.49
CA PHE A 171 8.20 -3.56 -11.84
C PHE A 171 6.90 -3.52 -12.64
N THR A 172 6.58 -4.61 -13.32
CA THR A 172 5.35 -4.69 -14.11
C THR A 172 4.12 -4.74 -13.21
N ASP A 173 4.22 -5.47 -12.10
CA ASP A 173 3.13 -5.82 -11.18
C ASP A 173 3.68 -6.15 -9.78
N LEU A 174 2.78 -6.41 -8.82
CA LEU A 174 3.17 -6.74 -7.46
C LEU A 174 3.92 -8.08 -7.36
N LEU A 175 3.65 -9.05 -8.24
CA LEU A 175 4.28 -10.37 -8.19
C LEU A 175 5.76 -10.32 -8.60
N SER A 176 6.08 -9.56 -9.63
CA SER A 176 7.46 -9.31 -10.05
C SER A 176 8.25 -8.53 -8.99
N ALA A 177 7.64 -7.54 -8.33
CA ALA A 177 8.23 -6.85 -7.19
C ALA A 177 8.48 -7.82 -6.01
N ALA A 178 7.49 -8.63 -5.64
CA ALA A 178 7.61 -9.61 -4.55
C ALA A 178 8.73 -10.64 -4.81
N LYS A 179 8.87 -11.13 -6.06
CA LYS A 179 9.97 -12.02 -6.46
C LYS A 179 11.34 -11.36 -6.29
N SER A 180 11.46 -10.06 -6.58
CA SER A 180 12.70 -9.32 -6.32
C SER A 180 13.00 -9.22 -4.82
N ILE A 181 11.99 -8.88 -4.00
CA ILE A 181 12.11 -8.75 -2.55
C ILE A 181 12.66 -10.04 -1.92
N VAL A 182 12.08 -11.20 -2.28
CA VAL A 182 12.50 -12.48 -1.67
C VAL A 182 13.83 -13.00 -2.20
N ASN A 183 14.21 -12.65 -3.44
CA ASN A 183 15.52 -13.02 -3.99
C ASN A 183 16.67 -12.27 -3.30
N ASP A 184 16.46 -11.03 -2.88
CA ASP A 184 17.44 -10.27 -2.09
C ASP A 184 17.73 -10.93 -0.73
N LEU A 185 16.77 -11.69 -0.19
CA LEU A 185 16.95 -12.44 1.05
C LEU A 185 17.92 -13.63 0.87
N ILE A 186 17.96 -14.25 -0.31
CA ILE A 186 18.77 -15.44 -0.57
C ILE A 186 20.24 -15.08 -0.80
N CYS A 187 20.54 -13.90 -1.35
CA CYS A 187 21.91 -13.45 -1.63
C CYS A 187 22.68 -12.92 -0.39
N THR A 188 22.06 -12.88 0.79
CA THR A 188 22.68 -12.40 2.03
C THR A 188 23.11 -13.51 2.99
N VAL A 189 22.97 -14.78 2.58
CA VAL A 189 23.42 -15.98 3.31
C VAL A 189 24.59 -16.63 2.59
#